data_AF-A0A9E0PKT6-F1
#
_entry.id   AF-A0A9E0PKT6-F1
#
_cell.length_a   1.000
_cell.length_b   1.000
_cell.length_c   1.000
_cell.angle_alpha   90.00
_cell.angle_beta   90.00
_cell.angle_gamma   90.00
#
_symmetry.space_group_name_H-M   'P 1'
#
loop_
_entity.id
_entity.type
_entity.pdbx_description
1 polymer ?
#
loop_
_entity_poly.entity_id
_entity_poly.type
_entity_poly.pdbx_seq_one_letter_code
_entity_poly.pdbx_strand_id
1 'polypeptide(L)'
;MVFTSADLIDFFGRHTFSKGLDYARQHRVLDIRVRNEANPLELGSQVQGSGRITYTVHVAVAGRGKRLFFENDCSCPVGVDCKHVLATLIEFLRQSQQASPHGADAEPTSPIAHWLQSLETPTPSAGGTGSTRPSAQCLAYVLAPASAGIEVKPFLVRRLKNGGYGSQRKALGYFDTDMANYYRKDYHEELDMRILGSLRVLGVVPGGFVLRGELGSELLALLLRSGRCHWQDLDSPALTLDVPLPVWAAWEQQGEQWKLALQWPRPDLLALPLTPPWYCDPTRYCCGPLDTALPAPALVQLLDSPALSEAEMNAHATDIMGTLSKLQLPLPPSIEVVRIVGVAPQPQLRLFRAELMASDGQPHLLPVAELTFAYGEHQIAGDPAAAWHRQQEDGRLLEIVRDQAAEENCRYALDALPLRMIPSPLLVVVPPPLRTAIDVSAWLDFMDHQLPALREQGWHIDIAPDFDFQELDIDDWYGEIADVDTEGGSDWFDLELGVIVNG
;
A
#
# COMPACT_ATOMS: atom_id res chain seq x y z
N MET A 1 -1.07 -40.14 -11.56
CA MET A 1 -0.09 -40.92 -10.75
C MET A 1 -0.25 -40.42 -9.33
N VAL A 2 -0.63 -41.29 -8.39
CA VAL A 2 -1.07 -40.87 -7.05
C VAL A 2 -0.03 -41.33 -6.03
N PHE A 3 0.55 -40.40 -5.28
CA PHE A 3 1.42 -40.71 -4.15
C PHE A 3 0.61 -41.32 -3.01
N THR A 4 1.21 -42.18 -2.20
CA THR A 4 0.53 -42.88 -1.10
C THR A 4 0.87 -42.25 0.25
N SER A 5 0.12 -42.61 1.31
CA SER A 5 0.48 -42.19 2.67
C SER A 5 1.86 -42.72 3.11
N ALA A 6 2.32 -43.85 2.57
CA ALA A 6 3.67 -44.36 2.82
C ALA A 6 4.73 -43.43 2.20
N ASP A 7 4.51 -42.97 0.96
CA ASP A 7 5.40 -42.01 0.30
C ASP A 7 5.48 -40.68 1.07
N LEU A 8 4.35 -40.23 1.65
CA LEU A 8 4.31 -39.05 2.51
C LEU A 8 5.04 -39.26 3.85
N ILE A 9 4.94 -40.44 4.46
CA ILE A 9 5.68 -40.77 5.68
C ILE A 9 7.18 -40.83 5.41
N ASP A 10 7.57 -41.41 4.29
CA ASP A 10 8.97 -41.58 3.91
C ASP A 10 9.62 -40.22 3.56
N PHE A 11 8.88 -39.32 2.91
CA PHE A 11 9.38 -38.00 2.53
C PHE A 11 9.35 -36.99 3.71
N PHE A 12 8.21 -36.84 4.38
CA PHE A 12 8.01 -35.79 5.41
C PHE A 12 8.33 -36.26 6.84
N GLY A 13 8.50 -37.57 7.05
CA GLY A 13 8.76 -38.19 8.35
C GLY A 13 7.51 -38.39 9.21
N ARG A 14 7.52 -39.42 10.06
CA ARG A 14 6.37 -39.86 10.89
C ARG A 14 5.79 -38.79 11.82
N HIS A 15 6.65 -37.93 12.38
CA HIS A 15 6.20 -36.91 13.33
C HIS A 15 5.44 -35.76 12.62
N THR A 16 5.92 -35.32 11.46
CA THR A 16 5.19 -34.36 10.62
C THR A 16 3.92 -34.99 10.10
N PHE A 17 4.00 -36.26 9.65
CA PHE A 17 2.84 -37.08 9.24
C PHE A 17 1.70 -37.02 10.25
N SER A 18 1.99 -37.32 11.52
CA SER A 18 0.99 -37.27 12.59
C SER A 18 0.34 -35.90 12.74
N LYS A 19 1.13 -34.82 12.70
CA LYS A 19 0.60 -33.45 12.89
C LYS A 19 -0.20 -32.95 11.70
N GLY A 20 0.20 -33.29 10.48
CA GLY A 20 -0.56 -32.96 9.28
C GLY A 20 -1.88 -33.73 9.23
N LEU A 21 -1.87 -35.00 9.65
CA LEU A 21 -3.07 -35.81 9.79
C LEU A 21 -4.05 -35.22 10.81
N ASP A 22 -3.55 -34.74 11.96
CA ASP A 22 -4.39 -34.07 12.96
C ASP A 22 -5.05 -32.81 12.41
N TYR A 23 -4.33 -32.03 11.59
CA TYR A 23 -4.87 -30.82 10.96
C TYR A 23 -5.92 -31.13 9.89
N ALA A 24 -5.69 -32.16 9.07
CA ALA A 24 -6.68 -32.65 8.11
C ALA A 24 -7.95 -33.17 8.82
N ARG A 25 -7.81 -33.96 9.89
CA ARG A 25 -8.93 -34.47 10.70
C ARG A 25 -9.73 -33.38 11.40
N GLN A 26 -9.10 -32.26 11.74
CA GLN A 26 -9.74 -31.10 12.35
C GLN A 26 -10.37 -30.16 11.31
N HIS A 27 -10.47 -30.57 10.04
CA HIS A 27 -11.02 -29.78 8.93
C HIS A 27 -10.39 -28.39 8.79
N ARG A 28 -9.08 -28.28 9.08
CA ARG A 28 -8.36 -27.01 9.00
C ARG A 28 -7.91 -26.66 7.60
N VAL A 29 -7.96 -27.60 6.66
CA VAL A 29 -7.77 -27.32 5.23
C VAL A 29 -9.08 -26.73 4.71
N LEU A 30 -9.05 -25.45 4.37
CA LEU A 30 -10.24 -24.66 4.02
C LEU A 30 -10.64 -24.84 2.56
N ASP A 31 -9.65 -24.96 1.65
CA ASP A 31 -9.87 -25.27 0.24
C ASP A 31 -8.72 -26.10 -0.35
N ILE A 32 -8.98 -26.76 -1.47
CA ILE A 32 -7.96 -27.36 -2.33
C ILE A 32 -8.28 -27.00 -3.78
N ARG A 33 -7.29 -26.47 -4.49
CA ARG A 33 -7.37 -26.11 -5.90
C ARG A 33 -6.30 -26.88 -6.66
N VAL A 34 -6.73 -27.72 -7.59
CA VAL A 34 -5.82 -28.41 -8.50
C VAL A 34 -5.54 -27.48 -9.68
N ARG A 35 -4.27 -27.10 -9.85
CA ARG A 35 -3.82 -26.22 -10.94
C ARG A 35 -3.35 -27.00 -12.15
N ASN A 36 -2.78 -28.18 -11.91
CA ASN A 36 -2.34 -29.10 -12.94
C ASN A 36 -2.52 -30.54 -12.44
N GLU A 37 -3.26 -31.38 -13.19
CA GLU A 37 -3.46 -32.80 -12.87
C GLU A 37 -2.41 -33.73 -13.51
N ALA A 38 -1.60 -33.20 -14.43
CA ALA A 38 -0.55 -33.93 -15.10
C ALA A 38 0.71 -34.06 -14.23
N ASN A 39 1.86 -34.41 -14.81
CA ASN A 39 3.14 -34.46 -14.11
C ASN A 39 3.98 -33.21 -14.51
N PRO A 40 4.33 -32.29 -13.58
CA PRO A 40 4.04 -32.37 -12.14
C PRO A 40 2.59 -32.05 -11.79
N LEU A 41 2.06 -32.73 -10.76
CA LEU A 41 0.75 -32.43 -10.18
C LEU A 41 0.90 -31.18 -9.33
N GLU A 42 0.09 -30.15 -9.56
CA GLU A 42 0.18 -28.88 -8.84
C GLU A 42 -1.10 -28.58 -8.06
N LEU A 43 -0.93 -28.31 -6.77
CA LEU A 43 -1.98 -28.04 -5.80
C LEU A 43 -1.77 -26.68 -5.13
N GLY A 44 -2.85 -25.94 -4.92
CA GLY A 44 -2.90 -24.76 -4.06
C GLY A 44 -3.98 -24.92 -2.98
N SER A 45 -3.75 -24.38 -1.79
CA SER A 45 -4.68 -24.55 -0.67
C SER A 45 -4.54 -23.44 0.37
N GLN A 46 -5.60 -23.18 1.13
CA GLN A 46 -5.59 -22.38 2.36
C GLN A 46 -5.81 -23.29 3.58
N VAL A 47 -4.91 -23.19 4.57
CA VAL A 47 -4.93 -24.04 5.77
C VAL A 47 -4.87 -23.20 7.03
N GLN A 48 -5.84 -23.38 7.92
CA GLN A 48 -5.93 -22.68 9.18
C GLN A 48 -4.92 -23.24 10.21
N GLY A 49 -4.05 -22.38 10.70
CA GLY A 49 -3.11 -22.65 11.78
C GLY A 49 -3.76 -22.75 13.17
N SER A 50 -3.00 -23.18 14.18
CA SER A 50 -3.48 -23.23 15.58
C SER A 50 -3.93 -21.88 16.17
N GLY A 51 -3.50 -20.75 15.59
CA GLY A 51 -3.88 -19.40 16.02
C GLY A 51 -5.01 -18.76 15.19
N ARG A 52 -5.79 -19.56 14.44
CA ARG A 52 -6.82 -19.10 13.49
C ARG A 52 -6.31 -18.31 12.26
N ILE A 53 -5.00 -18.04 12.17
CA ILE A 53 -4.34 -17.49 10.98
C ILE A 53 -4.38 -18.51 9.84
N THR A 54 -4.79 -18.08 8.66
CA THR A 54 -4.84 -18.91 7.46
C THR A 54 -3.56 -18.79 6.66
N TYR A 55 -2.98 -19.92 6.28
CA TYR A 55 -1.76 -19.98 5.48
C TYR A 55 -2.06 -20.53 4.09
N THR A 56 -1.53 -19.87 3.08
CA THR A 56 -1.48 -20.37 1.71
C THR A 56 -0.42 -21.47 1.57
N VAL A 57 -0.74 -22.50 0.82
CA VAL A 57 0.09 -23.67 0.55
C VAL A 57 0.13 -23.90 -0.95
N HIS A 58 1.33 -24.17 -1.47
CA HIS A 58 1.55 -24.62 -2.84
C HIS A 58 2.38 -25.90 -2.82
N VAL A 59 1.97 -26.89 -3.63
CA VAL A 59 2.68 -28.16 -3.75
C VAL A 59 2.73 -28.61 -5.20
N ALA A 60 3.92 -28.95 -5.68
CA ALA A 60 4.16 -29.62 -6.94
C ALA A 60 4.73 -31.03 -6.68
N VAL A 61 4.10 -32.05 -7.25
CA VAL A 61 4.54 -33.45 -7.13
C VAL A 61 4.96 -33.97 -8.49
N ALA A 62 6.27 -34.21 -8.65
CA ALA A 62 6.85 -34.71 -9.88
C ALA A 62 7.23 -36.20 -9.75
N GLY A 63 6.76 -37.02 -10.69
CA GLY A 63 7.18 -38.41 -10.83
C GLY A 63 8.31 -38.55 -11.85
N ARG A 64 9.46 -39.12 -11.46
CA ARG A 64 10.49 -39.57 -12.41
C ARG A 64 10.83 -41.04 -12.17
N GLY A 65 10.27 -41.93 -13.00
CA GLY A 65 10.40 -43.37 -12.82
C GLY A 65 9.66 -43.86 -11.57
N LYS A 66 10.35 -44.55 -10.65
CA LYS A 66 9.80 -45.01 -9.36
C LYS A 66 9.98 -44.00 -8.21
N ARG A 67 10.58 -42.84 -8.46
CA ARG A 67 10.85 -41.82 -7.43
C ARG A 67 9.89 -40.65 -7.57
N LEU A 68 9.37 -40.21 -6.43
CA LEU A 68 8.54 -39.01 -6.30
C LEU A 68 9.39 -37.89 -5.74
N PHE A 69 9.18 -36.69 -6.26
CA PHE A 69 9.78 -35.45 -5.79
C PHE A 69 8.64 -34.52 -5.39
N PHE A 70 8.72 -33.99 -4.17
CA PHE A 70 7.77 -33.03 -3.65
C PHE A 70 8.46 -31.68 -3.52
N GLU A 71 8.09 -30.74 -4.36
CA GLU A 71 8.44 -29.34 -4.23
C GLU A 71 7.24 -28.65 -3.59
N ASN A 72 7.45 -27.95 -2.48
CA ASN A 72 6.35 -27.37 -1.74
C ASN A 72 6.79 -26.13 -0.97
N ASP A 73 5.83 -25.24 -0.79
CA ASP A 73 5.97 -24.05 0.02
C ASP A 73 4.63 -23.74 0.72
N CYS A 74 4.75 -23.06 1.85
CA CYS A 74 3.61 -22.60 2.62
C CYS A 74 4.00 -21.29 3.28
N SER A 75 3.09 -20.33 3.30
CA SER A 75 3.28 -19.04 4.00
C SER A 75 3.31 -19.17 5.52
N CYS A 76 3.25 -20.39 6.07
CA CYS A 76 3.42 -20.61 7.49
C CYS A 76 4.89 -20.45 7.92
N PRO A 77 5.16 -20.21 9.21
CA PRO A 77 6.53 -20.00 9.70
C PRO A 77 7.49 -21.18 9.47
N VAL A 78 6.98 -22.38 9.17
CA VAL A 78 7.81 -23.55 8.84
C VAL A 78 8.26 -23.53 7.36
N GLY A 79 7.48 -22.89 6.49
CA GLY A 79 7.76 -22.75 5.06
C GLY A 79 7.47 -24.03 4.29
N VAL A 80 8.46 -24.91 4.22
CA VAL A 80 8.40 -26.17 3.46
C VAL A 80 8.24 -27.36 4.40
N ASP A 81 7.77 -28.49 3.87
CA ASP A 81 7.62 -29.78 4.56
C ASP A 81 6.85 -29.71 5.88
N CYS A 82 5.95 -28.73 5.97
CA CYS A 82 5.23 -28.45 7.19
C CYS A 82 3.96 -29.31 7.30
N LYS A 83 3.38 -29.35 8.50
CA LYS A 83 2.10 -30.00 8.74
C LYS A 83 0.95 -29.44 7.89
N HIS A 84 1.03 -28.20 7.40
CA HIS A 84 0.00 -27.60 6.54
C HIS A 84 0.09 -28.12 5.10
N VAL A 85 1.30 -28.15 4.52
CA VAL A 85 1.60 -28.83 3.24
C VAL A 85 1.11 -30.27 3.27
N LEU A 86 1.46 -30.96 4.35
CA LEU A 86 1.07 -32.33 4.53
C LEU A 86 -0.44 -32.52 4.75
N ALA A 87 -1.09 -31.61 5.49
CA ALA A 87 -2.55 -31.62 5.65
C ALA A 87 -3.24 -31.44 4.30
N THR A 88 -2.75 -30.55 3.44
CA THR A 88 -3.23 -30.36 2.06
C THR A 88 -3.08 -31.65 1.23
N LEU A 89 -1.92 -32.32 1.30
CA LEU A 89 -1.69 -33.58 0.57
C LEU A 89 -2.56 -34.73 1.09
N ILE A 90 -2.75 -34.85 2.41
CA ILE A 90 -3.64 -35.85 3.03
C ILE A 90 -5.10 -35.59 2.67
N GLU A 91 -5.53 -34.34 2.72
CA GLU A 91 -6.89 -33.96 2.38
C GLU A 91 -7.18 -34.16 0.89
N PHE A 92 -6.23 -33.90 0.00
CA PHE A 92 -6.33 -34.25 -1.43
C PHE A 92 -6.47 -35.78 -1.64
N LEU A 93 -5.71 -36.60 -0.90
CA LEU A 93 -5.86 -38.06 -0.94
C LEU A 93 -7.24 -38.51 -0.40
N ARG A 94 -7.77 -37.83 0.62
CA ARG A 94 -9.09 -38.11 1.17
C ARG A 94 -10.20 -37.74 0.17
N GLN A 95 -10.13 -36.56 -0.44
CA GLN A 95 -11.11 -36.12 -1.43
C GLN A 95 -11.08 -36.97 -2.70
N SER A 96 -9.90 -37.40 -3.16
CA SER A 96 -9.80 -38.33 -4.30
C SER A 96 -10.32 -39.73 -3.97
N GLN A 97 -10.28 -40.16 -2.71
CA GLN A 97 -10.90 -41.40 -2.23
C GLN A 97 -12.42 -41.26 -1.99
N GLN A 98 -12.89 -40.07 -1.58
CA GLN A 98 -14.31 -39.76 -1.32
C GLN A 98 -15.10 -39.29 -2.55
N ALA A 99 -14.42 -38.95 -3.64
CA ALA A 99 -15.04 -38.84 -4.97
C ALA A 99 -15.51 -40.21 -5.51
N SER A 100 -15.33 -41.29 -4.74
CA SER A 100 -16.11 -42.53 -4.83
C SER A 100 -17.30 -42.48 -3.84
N PRO A 101 -18.53 -42.85 -4.24
CA PRO A 101 -19.76 -42.37 -3.58
C PRO A 101 -20.14 -43.09 -2.28
N HIS A 102 -20.97 -42.39 -1.46
CA HIS A 102 -21.73 -42.75 -0.24
C HIS A 102 -21.09 -42.27 1.10
N GLY A 103 -21.77 -41.64 2.07
CA GLY A 103 -23.18 -41.25 2.27
C GLY A 103 -23.43 -40.97 3.78
N ALA A 104 -24.44 -40.14 4.07
CA ALA A 104 -25.27 -40.02 5.29
C ALA A 104 -24.80 -39.29 6.59
N ASP A 105 -25.52 -38.18 6.84
CA ASP A 105 -26.29 -37.77 8.04
C ASP A 105 -25.69 -37.14 9.33
N ALA A 106 -26.17 -35.89 9.58
CA ALA A 106 -26.68 -35.21 10.80
C ALA A 106 -25.85 -35.17 12.12
N GLU A 107 -25.80 -34.11 12.95
CA GLU A 107 -26.38 -32.76 13.09
C GLU A 107 -25.47 -31.93 14.07
N PRO A 108 -25.55 -30.58 14.15
CA PRO A 108 -24.59 -29.74 14.89
C PRO A 108 -25.06 -29.35 16.29
N THR A 109 -24.18 -29.49 17.31
CA THR A 109 -24.36 -28.84 18.62
C THR A 109 -23.63 -27.50 18.65
N SER A 110 -24.36 -26.45 19.03
CA SER A 110 -23.95 -25.05 18.93
C SER A 110 -22.76 -24.69 19.87
N PRO A 111 -21.68 -24.06 19.36
CA PRO A 111 -20.52 -23.59 20.13
C PRO A 111 -20.83 -22.55 21.22
N ILE A 112 -22.00 -21.90 21.17
CA ILE A 112 -22.40 -20.87 22.13
C ILE A 112 -22.65 -21.47 23.52
N ALA A 113 -23.15 -22.71 23.60
CA ALA A 113 -23.41 -23.37 24.87
C ALA A 113 -22.11 -23.66 25.64
N HIS A 114 -21.04 -24.03 24.93
CA HIS A 114 -19.74 -24.33 25.53
C HIS A 114 -18.99 -23.06 25.95
N TRP A 115 -19.22 -21.94 25.25
CA TRP A 115 -18.60 -20.65 25.55
C TRP A 115 -19.22 -19.98 26.78
N LEU A 116 -20.55 -20.03 26.95
CA LEU A 116 -21.24 -19.47 28.13
C LEU A 116 -20.80 -20.15 29.43
N GLN A 117 -20.55 -21.47 29.39
CA GLN A 117 -20.07 -22.23 30.54
C GLN A 117 -18.61 -21.92 30.92
N SER A 118 -17.85 -21.31 30.00
CA SER A 118 -16.43 -20.95 30.21
C SER A 118 -16.24 -19.62 30.95
N LEU A 119 -17.29 -18.79 31.05
CA LEU A 119 -17.26 -17.48 31.71
C LEU A 119 -17.49 -17.54 33.23
N GLU A 120 -17.90 -18.69 33.76
CA GLU A 120 -18.24 -18.87 35.18
C GLU A 120 -17.09 -19.41 36.05
N THR A 121 -15.96 -19.79 35.45
CA THR A 121 -14.80 -20.33 36.19
C THR A 121 -13.61 -19.36 36.18
N PRO A 122 -13.17 -18.84 37.34
CA PRO A 122 -11.96 -18.04 37.41
C PRO A 122 -10.71 -18.93 37.31
N THR A 123 -9.78 -18.51 36.45
CA THR A 123 -8.46 -19.13 36.21
C THR A 123 -7.50 -18.87 37.37
N PRO A 124 -6.71 -19.86 37.84
CA PRO A 124 -5.56 -19.57 38.69
C PRO A 124 -4.31 -19.19 37.87
N SER A 125 -3.54 -18.24 38.40
CA SER A 125 -2.29 -17.72 37.83
C SER A 125 -1.09 -18.66 38.01
N ALA A 126 -0.15 -18.54 37.07
CA ALA A 126 1.30 -18.75 37.15
C ALA A 126 1.88 -19.56 38.34
N GLY A 127 2.55 -20.67 37.99
CA GLY A 127 3.43 -21.41 38.90
C GLY A 127 3.94 -22.69 38.25
N GLY A 128 4.98 -22.60 37.42
CA GLY A 128 5.59 -23.75 36.75
C GLY A 128 7.10 -23.77 36.92
N THR A 129 7.56 -24.28 38.06
CA THR A 129 8.95 -24.63 38.34
C THR A 129 9.39 -25.79 37.46
N GLY A 130 10.11 -25.49 36.37
CA GLY A 130 10.82 -26.48 35.55
C GLY A 130 12.32 -26.45 35.85
N SER A 131 12.79 -27.39 36.67
CA SER A 131 14.23 -27.63 36.89
C SER A 131 14.84 -28.35 35.68
N THR A 132 15.66 -27.66 34.89
CA THR A 132 16.64 -28.26 33.97
C THR A 132 18.05 -27.85 34.43
N ARG A 133 18.98 -28.81 34.54
CA ARG A 133 20.39 -28.48 34.80
C ARG A 133 20.88 -27.58 33.66
N PRO A 134 21.62 -26.48 33.94
CA PRO A 134 22.18 -25.67 32.87
C PRO A 134 23.15 -26.54 32.09
N SER A 135 22.81 -26.80 30.83
CA SER A 135 23.80 -27.21 29.85
C SER A 135 24.94 -26.18 29.90
N ALA A 136 26.17 -26.68 29.87
CA ALA A 136 27.34 -25.80 29.87
C ALA A 136 27.42 -24.98 28.57
N GLN A 137 26.65 -25.32 27.53
CA GLN A 137 26.73 -24.71 26.20
C GLN A 137 25.46 -23.93 25.85
N CYS A 138 25.62 -22.77 25.21
CA CYS A 138 24.54 -21.88 24.78
C CYS A 138 24.88 -21.20 23.45
N LEU A 139 23.89 -20.54 22.83
CA LEU A 139 24.10 -19.67 21.67
C LEU A 139 24.55 -18.28 22.10
N ALA A 140 25.49 -17.70 21.35
CA ALA A 140 25.87 -16.30 21.41
C ALA A 140 25.97 -15.74 19.99
N TYR A 141 25.84 -14.42 19.85
CA TYR A 141 25.71 -13.77 18.55
C TYR A 141 26.68 -12.61 18.45
N VAL A 142 27.33 -12.46 17.31
CA VAL A 142 28.16 -11.30 16.99
C VAL A 142 27.49 -10.48 15.91
N LEU A 143 27.29 -9.20 16.16
CA LEU A 143 26.81 -8.20 15.22
C LEU A 143 28.01 -7.42 14.65
N ALA A 144 28.11 -7.31 13.33
CA ALA A 144 29.20 -6.62 12.66
C ALA A 144 28.74 -5.84 11.41
N PRO A 145 29.37 -4.70 11.07
CA PRO A 145 29.10 -4.01 9.81
C PRO A 145 29.39 -4.90 8.60
N ALA A 146 28.53 -4.82 7.58
CA ALA A 146 28.74 -5.47 6.29
C ALA A 146 28.64 -4.46 5.14
N SER A 147 29.11 -4.83 3.95
CA SER A 147 29.11 -3.95 2.77
C SER A 147 27.71 -3.45 2.35
N ALA A 148 26.63 -4.13 2.76
CA ALA A 148 25.25 -3.76 2.45
C ALA A 148 24.31 -4.08 3.62
N GLY A 149 24.62 -3.56 4.81
CA GLY A 149 23.79 -3.64 6.01
C GLY A 149 24.57 -4.09 7.25
N ILE A 150 23.94 -4.93 8.07
CA ILE A 150 24.51 -5.47 9.30
C ILE A 150 24.48 -7.00 9.27
N GLU A 151 25.61 -7.63 9.57
CA GLU A 151 25.76 -9.08 9.61
C GLU A 151 25.64 -9.57 11.06
N VAL A 152 24.95 -10.70 11.24
CA VAL A 152 24.91 -11.46 12.48
C VAL A 152 25.55 -12.85 12.28
N LYS A 153 26.44 -13.21 13.21
CA LYS A 153 27.11 -14.51 13.27
C LYS A 153 26.74 -15.25 14.54
N PRO A 154 26.01 -16.37 14.46
CA PRO A 154 25.74 -17.21 15.62
C PRO A 154 26.94 -18.11 15.95
N PHE A 155 27.16 -18.32 17.24
CA PHE A 155 28.20 -19.20 17.78
C PHE A 155 27.60 -20.13 18.82
N LEU A 156 28.04 -21.39 18.81
CA LEU A 156 27.88 -22.28 19.93
C LEU A 156 29.09 -22.14 20.86
N VAL A 157 28.83 -21.77 22.11
CA VAL A 157 29.85 -21.46 23.11
C VAL A 157 29.56 -22.14 24.44
N ARG A 158 30.59 -22.37 25.25
CA ARG A 158 30.42 -22.82 26.64
C ARG A 158 30.29 -21.61 27.57
N ARG A 159 29.22 -21.50 28.35
CA ARG A 159 29.07 -20.46 29.37
C ARG A 159 29.90 -20.81 30.61
N LEU A 160 30.72 -19.86 31.06
CA LEU A 160 31.55 -19.99 32.25
C LEU A 160 30.81 -19.49 33.49
N LYS A 161 31.27 -19.90 34.68
CA LYS A 161 30.66 -19.52 35.97
C LYS A 161 30.71 -18.01 36.25
N ASN A 162 31.65 -17.29 35.62
CA ASN A 162 31.78 -15.83 35.72
C ASN A 162 30.89 -15.06 34.72
N GLY A 163 30.07 -15.75 33.94
CA GLY A 163 29.18 -15.15 32.94
C GLY A 163 29.79 -15.00 31.54
N GLY A 164 31.11 -15.14 31.37
CA GLY A 164 31.78 -15.08 30.06
C GLY A 164 31.73 -16.39 29.28
N TYR A 165 32.38 -16.40 28.12
CA TYR A 165 32.41 -17.56 27.21
C TYR A 165 33.74 -18.31 27.23
N GLY A 166 33.68 -19.63 27.07
CA GLY A 166 34.86 -20.48 26.92
C GLY A 166 35.62 -20.21 25.62
N SER A 167 36.89 -20.62 25.58
CA SER A 167 37.77 -20.44 24.41
C SER A 167 37.36 -21.27 23.20
N GLN A 168 36.64 -22.38 23.39
CA GLN A 168 36.05 -23.13 22.28
C GLN A 168 34.76 -22.47 21.80
N ARG A 169 34.83 -21.90 20.59
CA ARG A 169 33.74 -21.18 19.93
C ARG A 169 33.52 -21.80 18.55
N LYS A 170 32.36 -22.42 18.32
CA LYS A 170 32.00 -22.95 17.00
C LYS A 170 31.08 -21.95 16.32
N ALA A 171 31.57 -21.26 15.28
CA ALA A 171 30.71 -20.48 14.39
C ALA A 171 29.70 -21.42 13.72
N LEU A 172 28.44 -21.01 13.71
CA LEU A 172 27.36 -21.78 13.09
C LEU A 172 27.07 -21.17 11.72
N GLY A 173 27.37 -21.91 10.65
CA GLY A 173 26.91 -21.55 9.31
C GLY A 173 25.45 -21.97 9.08
N TYR A 174 24.95 -21.73 7.87
CA TYR A 174 23.58 -22.11 7.45
C TYR A 174 23.21 -23.56 7.76
N PHE A 175 24.08 -24.50 7.38
CA PHE A 175 23.85 -25.93 7.62
C PHE A 175 23.93 -26.31 9.10
N ASP A 176 24.73 -25.59 9.89
CA ASP A 176 24.82 -25.80 11.34
C ASP A 176 23.60 -25.25 12.08
N THR A 177 22.99 -24.14 11.63
CA THR A 177 21.74 -23.61 12.20
C THR A 177 20.55 -24.54 11.94
N ASP A 178 20.53 -25.22 10.79
CA ASP A 178 19.52 -26.22 10.46
C ASP A 178 19.70 -27.50 11.31
N MET A 179 20.94 -27.92 11.56
CA MET A 179 21.26 -29.06 12.43
C MET A 179 21.14 -28.74 13.94
N ALA A 180 21.37 -27.51 14.38
CA ALA A 180 21.21 -27.09 15.79
C ALA A 180 19.76 -27.16 16.28
N ASN A 181 18.79 -27.09 15.35
CA ASN A 181 17.38 -27.37 15.60
C ASN A 181 17.07 -28.89 15.66
N TYR A 182 17.88 -29.73 15.03
CA TYR A 182 17.68 -31.17 14.90
C TYR A 182 18.28 -31.97 16.09
N TYR A 183 19.38 -31.51 16.70
CA TYR A 183 20.01 -32.16 17.87
C TYR A 183 19.49 -31.60 19.20
N ARG A 184 18.39 -32.21 19.63
CA ARG A 184 17.34 -31.72 20.52
C ARG A 184 17.58 -31.86 22.04
N LYS A 185 18.79 -31.81 22.59
CA LYS A 185 18.94 -32.14 24.03
C LYS A 185 19.62 -31.16 24.98
N ASP A 186 20.43 -30.20 24.51
CA ASP A 186 21.25 -29.45 25.47
C ASP A 186 21.25 -27.92 25.29
N TYR A 187 20.40 -27.29 24.46
CA TYR A 187 20.73 -25.91 24.00
C TYR A 187 19.67 -24.81 24.02
N HIS A 188 18.41 -25.00 24.44
CA HIS A 188 17.37 -24.03 24.04
C HIS A 188 16.45 -23.52 25.15
N GLU A 189 16.48 -22.20 25.36
CA GLU A 189 15.33 -21.42 25.82
C GLU A 189 14.37 -21.18 24.63
N GLU A 190 13.08 -20.90 24.89
CA GLU A 190 12.08 -20.62 23.83
C GLU A 190 12.53 -19.50 22.86
N LEU A 191 13.33 -18.56 23.37
CA LEU A 191 13.90 -17.46 22.60
C LEU A 191 14.95 -17.91 21.57
N ASP A 192 15.77 -18.92 21.87
CA ASP A 192 16.80 -19.43 20.96
C ASP A 192 16.18 -20.02 19.69
N MET A 193 15.09 -20.77 19.87
CA MET A 193 14.33 -21.36 18.76
C MET A 193 13.74 -20.29 17.84
N ARG A 194 13.27 -19.17 18.41
CA ARG A 194 12.75 -18.04 17.64
C ARG A 194 13.86 -17.37 16.83
N ILE A 195 15.02 -17.12 17.45
CA ILE A 195 16.18 -16.50 16.77
C ILE A 195 16.69 -17.39 15.64
N LEU A 196 16.90 -18.69 15.89
CA LEU A 196 17.33 -19.64 14.86
C LEU A 196 16.31 -19.78 13.71
N GLY A 197 15.01 -19.78 14.03
CA GLY A 197 13.95 -19.77 13.03
C GLY A 197 13.98 -18.54 12.14
N SER A 198 14.17 -17.35 12.72
CA SER A 198 14.29 -16.09 11.96
C SER A 198 15.56 -16.04 11.10
N LEU A 199 16.69 -16.54 11.60
CA LEU A 199 17.95 -16.61 10.85
C LEU A 199 17.82 -17.47 9.58
N ARG A 200 17.00 -18.54 9.59
CA ARG A 200 16.77 -19.38 8.40
C ARG A 200 16.08 -18.64 7.25
N VAL A 201 15.21 -17.69 7.57
CA VAL A 201 14.45 -16.92 6.56
C VAL A 201 15.34 -15.86 5.90
N LEU A 202 16.32 -15.33 6.64
CA LEU A 202 17.32 -14.41 6.12
C LEU A 202 18.37 -15.22 5.34
N GLY A 203 18.39 -15.08 4.01
CA GLY A 203 19.35 -15.78 3.15
C GLY A 203 20.82 -15.60 3.59
N VAL A 204 21.68 -16.52 3.15
CA VAL A 204 23.07 -16.65 3.61
C VAL A 204 24.03 -15.87 2.73
N VAL A 205 24.99 -15.21 3.36
CA VAL A 205 26.25 -14.80 2.70
C VAL A 205 27.40 -15.66 3.23
N PRO A 206 28.50 -15.84 2.49
CA PRO A 206 29.66 -16.56 3.00
C PRO A 206 30.17 -15.90 4.30
N GLY A 207 29.91 -16.52 5.45
CA GLY A 207 30.37 -16.03 6.76
C GLY A 207 29.30 -15.63 7.78
N GLY A 208 28.01 -15.54 7.42
CA GLY A 208 26.94 -15.12 8.36
C GLY A 208 25.60 -14.79 7.69
N PHE A 209 24.72 -14.11 8.44
CA PHE A 209 23.37 -13.71 8.01
C PHE A 209 23.26 -12.19 7.98
N VAL A 210 22.65 -11.60 6.95
CA VAL A 210 22.48 -10.13 6.85
C VAL A 210 21.08 -9.74 7.30
N LEU A 211 20.99 -8.85 8.29
CA LEU A 211 19.70 -8.30 8.73
C LEU A 211 19.26 -7.24 7.72
N ARG A 212 18.02 -7.35 7.22
CA ARG A 212 17.40 -6.41 6.28
C ARG A 212 15.90 -6.31 6.53
N GLY A 213 15.34 -5.14 6.20
CA GLY A 213 13.90 -4.90 6.23
C GLY A 213 13.27 -5.18 7.60
N GLU A 214 12.00 -5.55 7.58
CA GLU A 214 11.17 -5.81 8.77
C GLU A 214 11.64 -7.01 9.58
N LEU A 215 11.94 -8.12 8.91
CA LEU A 215 12.43 -9.33 9.56
C LEU A 215 13.78 -9.09 10.26
N GLY A 216 14.66 -8.28 9.68
CA GLY A 216 15.93 -7.90 10.30
C GLY A 216 15.74 -7.05 11.56
N SER A 217 14.78 -6.13 11.55
CA SER A 217 14.40 -5.29 12.70
C SER A 217 13.88 -6.13 13.86
N GLU A 218 12.95 -7.04 13.58
CA GLU A 218 12.40 -7.96 14.59
C GLU A 218 13.46 -8.90 15.16
N LEU A 219 14.33 -9.45 14.28
CA LEU A 219 15.40 -10.34 14.71
C LEU A 219 16.42 -9.62 15.58
N LEU A 220 16.79 -8.37 15.25
CA LEU A 220 17.67 -7.57 16.10
C LEU A 220 17.08 -7.41 17.51
N ALA A 221 15.80 -7.12 17.63
CA ALA A 221 15.13 -7.05 18.94
C ALA A 221 15.20 -8.38 19.71
N LEU A 222 15.03 -9.53 19.04
CA LEU A 222 15.16 -10.84 19.67
C LEU A 222 16.61 -11.12 20.11
N LEU A 223 17.59 -10.78 19.28
CA LEU A 223 19.01 -10.93 19.58
C LEU A 223 19.41 -10.12 20.81
N LEU A 224 18.97 -8.86 20.92
CA LEU A 224 19.22 -8.02 22.09
C LEU A 224 18.53 -8.57 23.35
N ARG A 225 17.26 -9.00 23.23
CA ARG A 225 16.51 -9.63 24.34
C ARG A 225 17.16 -10.90 24.87
N SER A 226 17.97 -11.58 24.05
CA SER A 226 18.71 -12.77 24.48
C SER A 226 19.79 -12.48 25.51
N GLY A 227 20.24 -11.22 25.62
CA GLY A 227 21.38 -10.80 26.45
C GLY A 227 22.71 -11.40 26.02
N ARG A 228 22.79 -11.94 24.80
CA ARG A 228 23.93 -12.73 24.27
C ARG A 228 24.37 -12.26 22.88
N CYS A 229 24.00 -11.06 22.49
CA CYS A 229 24.40 -10.41 21.24
C CYS A 229 25.51 -9.41 21.54
N HIS A 230 26.62 -9.44 20.79
CA HIS A 230 27.83 -8.65 21.07
C HIS A 230 28.29 -7.91 19.83
N TRP A 231 28.90 -6.73 20.00
CA TRP A 231 29.43 -5.96 18.88
C TRP A 231 30.84 -6.41 18.51
N GLN A 232 31.02 -6.84 17.25
CA GLN A 232 32.25 -7.28 16.58
C GLN A 232 33.00 -8.48 17.20
N ASP A 233 33.00 -8.62 18.52
CA ASP A 233 33.69 -9.66 19.27
C ASP A 233 32.77 -10.20 20.38
N LEU A 234 32.80 -11.51 20.62
CA LEU A 234 32.07 -12.17 21.71
C LEU A 234 32.59 -11.79 23.10
N ASP A 235 33.82 -11.27 23.18
CA ASP A 235 34.40 -10.79 24.44
C ASP A 235 33.99 -9.35 24.79
N SER A 236 33.36 -8.64 23.85
CA SER A 236 32.71 -7.35 24.12
C SER A 236 31.53 -7.52 25.10
N PRO A 237 31.13 -6.48 25.85
CA PRO A 237 29.85 -6.47 26.55
C PRO A 237 28.66 -6.79 25.63
N ALA A 238 27.63 -7.45 26.19
CA ALA A 238 26.42 -7.74 25.44
C ALA A 238 25.67 -6.43 25.12
N LEU A 239 25.24 -6.31 23.87
CA LEU A 239 24.39 -5.22 23.38
C LEU A 239 23.05 -5.24 24.12
N THR A 240 22.65 -4.06 24.58
CA THR A 240 21.36 -3.83 25.25
C THR A 240 20.39 -3.05 24.38
N LEU A 241 19.10 -3.16 24.66
CA LEU A 241 18.08 -2.33 24.03
C LEU A 241 18.09 -0.93 24.67
N ASP A 242 18.30 0.11 23.88
CA ASP A 242 18.22 1.52 24.27
C ASP A 242 16.88 2.13 23.83
N VAL A 243 16.61 3.35 24.29
CA VAL A 243 15.38 4.08 23.96
C VAL A 243 15.29 4.42 22.47
N PRO A 244 14.08 4.47 21.89
CA PRO A 244 13.90 5.00 20.54
C PRO A 244 14.45 6.42 20.41
N LEU A 245 15.07 6.74 19.27
CA LEU A 245 15.48 8.11 18.93
C LEU A 245 14.64 8.62 17.77
N PRO A 246 14.14 9.87 17.82
CA PRO A 246 13.40 10.44 16.71
C PRO A 246 14.32 10.67 15.50
N VAL A 247 13.79 10.38 14.31
CA VAL A 247 14.38 10.73 13.02
C VAL A 247 13.41 11.62 12.25
N TRP A 248 13.91 12.75 11.77
CA TRP A 248 13.18 13.67 10.91
C TRP A 248 14.01 14.01 9.68
N ALA A 249 13.35 14.41 8.58
CA ALA A 249 14.08 14.98 7.46
C ALA A 249 14.29 16.48 7.68
N ALA A 250 15.42 17.02 7.27
CA ALA A 250 15.71 18.44 7.24
C ALA A 250 16.56 18.80 6.02
N TRP A 251 16.42 20.03 5.55
CA TRP A 251 17.28 20.57 4.49
C TRP A 251 18.63 20.99 5.08
N GLU A 252 19.70 20.46 4.51
CA GLU A 252 21.07 20.82 4.82
C GLU A 252 21.69 21.61 3.66
N GLN A 253 22.39 22.69 4.00
CA GLN A 253 23.14 23.46 3.03
C GLN A 253 24.52 22.82 2.81
N GLN A 254 24.84 22.51 1.55
CA GLN A 254 26.12 21.98 1.09
C GLN A 254 26.72 22.95 0.08
N GLY A 255 27.40 23.98 0.57
CA GLY A 255 27.89 25.09 -0.27
C GLY A 255 26.73 25.92 -0.82
N GLU A 256 26.60 25.99 -2.15
CA GLU A 256 25.49 26.67 -2.85
C GLU A 256 24.31 25.74 -3.15
N GLN A 257 24.39 24.47 -2.75
CA GLN A 257 23.33 23.48 -2.96
C GLN A 257 22.64 23.10 -1.64
N TRP A 258 21.44 22.55 -1.76
CA TRP A 258 20.61 22.09 -0.66
C TRP A 258 20.27 20.61 -0.84
N LYS A 259 20.42 19.82 0.23
CA LYS A 259 20.07 18.40 0.23
C LYS A 259 19.07 18.12 1.34
N LEU A 260 18.01 17.39 1.04
CA LEU A 260 17.12 16.85 2.04
C LEU A 260 17.77 15.62 2.67
N ALA A 261 18.04 15.66 3.98
CA ALA A 261 18.76 14.62 4.69
C ALA A 261 18.02 14.20 5.98
N LEU A 262 18.24 12.97 6.42
CA LEU A 262 17.73 12.48 7.70
C LEU A 262 18.60 12.99 8.85
N GLN A 263 17.95 13.51 9.89
CA GLN A 263 18.54 14.03 11.11
C GLN A 263 18.08 13.23 12.32
N TRP A 264 18.95 13.12 13.32
CA TRP A 264 18.62 12.56 14.63
C TRP A 264 19.56 13.10 15.73
N PRO A 265 19.20 13.00 17.03
CA PRO A 265 19.92 13.70 18.10
C PRO A 265 21.38 13.27 18.36
N ARG A 266 21.83 12.17 17.76
CA ARG A 266 23.13 11.53 18.00
C ARG A 266 23.77 11.04 16.68
N PRO A 267 24.19 11.95 15.80
CA PRO A 267 24.62 11.64 14.43
C PRO A 267 25.89 10.78 14.34
N ASP A 268 26.63 10.68 15.44
CA ASP A 268 27.81 9.83 15.62
C ASP A 268 27.49 8.33 15.75
N LEU A 269 26.24 7.99 16.02
CA LEU A 269 25.80 6.59 16.13
C LEU A 269 25.67 5.93 14.75
N LEU A 270 25.94 4.63 14.71
CA LEU A 270 25.85 3.86 13.48
C LEU A 270 24.39 3.59 13.13
N ALA A 271 23.89 4.24 12.07
CA ALA A 271 22.58 3.93 11.51
C ALA A 271 22.59 2.55 10.85
N LEU A 272 21.59 1.73 11.17
CA LEU A 272 21.36 0.40 10.63
C LEU A 272 20.17 0.47 9.64
N PRO A 273 20.37 0.10 8.36
CA PRO A 273 19.36 0.22 7.31
C PRO A 273 18.33 -0.92 7.38
N LEU A 274 17.62 -0.99 8.51
CA LEU A 274 16.50 -1.90 8.77
C LEU A 274 15.17 -1.15 8.54
N THR A 275 14.06 -1.88 8.58
CA THR A 275 12.72 -1.28 8.48
C THR A 275 11.88 -1.68 9.69
N PRO A 276 11.44 -0.75 10.56
CA PRO A 276 11.94 0.62 10.69
C PRO A 276 13.46 0.63 11.00
N PRO A 277 14.16 1.76 10.75
CA PRO A 277 15.61 1.84 10.96
C PRO A 277 16.00 1.71 12.42
N TRP A 278 17.25 1.35 12.68
CA TRP A 278 17.83 1.25 14.03
C TRP A 278 19.13 2.03 14.10
N TYR A 279 19.62 2.31 15.30
CA TYR A 279 20.98 2.76 15.54
C TYR A 279 21.73 1.76 16.42
N CYS A 280 23.06 1.75 16.32
CA CYS A 280 23.97 1.07 17.21
C CYS A 280 24.96 2.07 17.81
N ASP A 281 25.18 1.97 19.12
CA ASP A 281 26.21 2.68 19.88
C ASP A 281 27.28 1.66 20.33
N PRO A 282 28.39 1.52 19.57
CA PRO A 282 29.47 0.61 19.91
C PRO A 282 30.20 0.96 21.21
N THR A 283 30.08 2.21 21.70
CA THR A 283 30.77 2.69 22.90
C THR A 283 29.98 2.35 24.15
N ARG A 284 28.66 2.50 24.12
CA ARG A 284 27.76 2.11 25.23
C ARG A 284 27.23 0.68 25.12
N TYR A 285 27.55 -0.03 24.04
CA TYR A 285 27.06 -1.37 23.74
C TYR A 285 25.53 -1.44 23.81
N CYS A 286 24.87 -0.60 23.03
CA CYS A 286 23.41 -0.59 22.96
C CYS A 286 22.90 -0.29 21.55
N CYS A 287 21.71 -0.77 21.24
CA CYS A 287 21.01 -0.51 20.00
C CYS A 287 19.59 -0.07 20.30
N GLY A 288 19.03 0.84 19.52
CA GLY A 288 17.64 1.25 19.65
C GLY A 288 16.99 1.52 18.29
N PRO A 289 15.66 1.50 18.21
CA PRO A 289 14.97 1.88 16.99
C PRO A 289 15.13 3.38 16.72
N LEU A 290 15.16 3.73 15.45
CA LEU A 290 15.03 5.08 14.94
C LEU A 290 13.55 5.31 14.60
N ASP A 291 12.90 6.14 15.40
CA ASP A 291 11.46 6.38 15.35
C ASP A 291 11.12 7.42 14.28
N THR A 292 10.30 7.03 13.31
CA THR A 292 9.92 7.88 12.19
C THR A 292 8.55 7.47 11.65
N ALA A 293 7.75 8.48 11.29
CA ALA A 293 6.47 8.28 10.60
C ALA A 293 6.64 8.04 9.09
N LEU A 294 7.87 8.14 8.57
CA LEU A 294 8.14 8.00 7.15
C LEU A 294 8.02 6.54 6.69
N PRO A 295 7.30 6.26 5.58
CA PRO A 295 7.26 4.94 5.00
C PRO A 295 8.66 4.43 4.61
N ALA A 296 8.89 3.13 4.73
CA ALA A 296 10.18 2.52 4.41
C ALA A 296 10.73 2.86 3.00
N PRO A 297 9.90 2.86 1.93
CA PRO A 297 10.38 3.26 0.61
C PRO A 297 10.88 4.72 0.57
N ALA A 298 10.22 5.64 1.31
CA ALA A 298 10.63 7.03 1.38
C ALA A 298 11.96 7.22 2.10
N LEU A 299 12.21 6.46 3.18
CA LEU A 299 13.49 6.47 3.89
C LEU A 299 14.66 6.07 3.00
N VAL A 300 14.47 5.04 2.16
CA VAL A 300 15.50 4.61 1.20
C VAL A 300 15.79 5.71 0.18
N GLN A 301 14.76 6.34 -0.40
CA GLN A 301 14.93 7.43 -1.36
C GLN A 301 15.56 8.69 -0.71
N LEU A 302 15.33 8.94 0.57
CA LEU A 302 15.94 10.07 1.29
C LEU A 302 17.45 9.92 1.45
N LEU A 303 17.97 8.70 1.63
CA LEU A 303 19.41 8.45 1.69
C LEU A 303 20.11 8.86 0.38
N ASP A 304 19.44 8.59 -0.74
CA ASP A 304 19.90 8.90 -2.09
C ASP A 304 19.43 10.28 -2.60
N SER A 305 18.94 11.16 -1.72
CA SER A 305 18.45 12.48 -2.13
C SER A 305 19.56 13.31 -2.79
N PRO A 306 19.28 13.92 -3.97
CA PRO A 306 20.25 14.75 -4.66
C PRO A 306 20.45 16.08 -3.91
N ALA A 307 21.64 16.67 -4.08
CA ALA A 307 21.85 18.07 -3.75
C ALA A 307 21.37 18.92 -4.92
N LEU A 308 20.51 19.91 -4.63
CA LEU A 308 19.86 20.77 -5.62
C LEU A 308 20.37 22.20 -5.48
N SER A 309 20.69 22.84 -6.60
CA SER A 309 20.91 24.29 -6.64
C SER A 309 19.59 25.06 -6.48
N GLU A 310 19.69 26.34 -6.15
CA GLU A 310 18.51 27.23 -6.06
C GLU A 310 17.72 27.29 -7.37
N ALA A 311 18.41 27.33 -8.51
CA ALA A 311 17.78 27.31 -9.83
C ALA A 311 16.98 26.01 -10.08
N GLU A 312 17.53 24.86 -9.71
CA GLU A 312 16.84 23.56 -9.85
C GLU A 312 15.64 23.45 -8.91
N MET A 313 15.78 23.91 -7.65
CA MET A 313 14.66 23.94 -6.71
C MET A 313 13.53 24.83 -7.21
N ASN A 314 13.85 26.01 -7.73
CA ASN A 314 12.86 26.95 -8.27
C ASN A 314 12.20 26.40 -9.55
N ALA A 315 12.95 25.76 -10.43
CA ALA A 315 12.41 25.16 -11.65
C ALA A 315 11.43 23.99 -11.37
N HIS A 316 11.57 23.32 -10.23
CA HIS A 316 10.76 22.15 -9.85
C HIS A 316 9.94 22.37 -8.56
N ALA A 317 9.71 23.63 -8.15
CA ALA A 317 9.13 23.93 -6.83
C ALA A 317 7.75 23.30 -6.61
N THR A 318 6.90 23.32 -7.64
CA THR A 318 5.54 22.75 -7.58
C THR A 318 5.58 21.24 -7.32
N ASP A 319 6.43 20.49 -8.04
CA ASP A 319 6.57 19.04 -7.90
C ASP A 319 7.21 18.65 -6.56
N ILE A 320 8.28 19.35 -6.18
CA ILE A 320 8.98 19.17 -4.90
C ILE A 320 7.98 19.38 -3.77
N MET A 321 7.27 20.51 -3.76
CA MET A 321 6.32 20.81 -2.70
C MET A 321 5.14 19.85 -2.66
N GLY A 322 4.57 19.51 -3.83
CA GLY A 322 3.47 18.55 -3.93
C GLY A 322 3.83 17.19 -3.34
N THR A 323 5.04 16.71 -3.62
CA THR A 323 5.56 15.44 -3.09
C THR A 323 5.87 15.53 -1.60
N LEU A 324 6.61 16.56 -1.17
CA LEU A 324 7.02 16.72 0.23
C LEU A 324 5.81 16.96 1.13
N SER A 325 4.79 17.70 0.69
CA SER A 325 3.56 17.92 1.48
C SER A 325 2.77 16.64 1.69
N LYS A 326 2.64 15.78 0.66
CA LYS A 326 1.99 14.46 0.78
C LYS A 326 2.70 13.58 1.81
N LEU A 327 4.02 13.68 1.90
CA LEU A 327 4.87 12.96 2.85
C LEU A 327 5.06 13.70 4.19
N GLN A 328 4.45 14.87 4.36
CA GLN A 328 4.61 15.74 5.55
C GLN A 328 6.08 16.09 5.86
N LEU A 329 6.88 16.30 4.82
CA LEU A 329 8.29 16.66 4.88
C LEU A 329 8.49 18.18 4.82
N PRO A 330 9.59 18.72 5.38
CA PRO A 330 9.85 20.16 5.36
C PRO A 330 10.11 20.66 3.94
N LEU A 331 9.65 21.88 3.67
CA LEU A 331 9.87 22.55 2.39
C LEU A 331 11.30 23.13 2.30
N PRO A 332 11.86 23.24 1.08
CA PRO A 332 13.14 23.90 0.88
C PRO A 332 13.11 25.35 1.40
N PRO A 333 14.18 25.82 2.07
CA PRO A 333 14.22 27.17 2.63
C PRO A 333 14.29 28.28 1.57
N SER A 334 14.71 27.97 0.34
CA SER A 334 14.80 28.94 -0.76
C SER A 334 13.47 29.22 -1.46
N ILE A 335 12.42 28.43 -1.21
CA ILE A 335 11.11 28.66 -1.81
C ILE A 335 10.34 29.64 -0.93
N GLU A 336 10.25 30.89 -1.37
CA GLU A 336 9.38 31.89 -0.74
C GLU A 336 7.91 31.50 -0.97
N VAL A 337 7.18 31.19 0.10
CA VAL A 337 5.74 30.87 0.06
C VAL A 337 4.94 32.11 0.46
N VAL A 338 4.22 32.68 -0.49
CA VAL A 338 3.29 33.80 -0.26
C VAL A 338 1.90 33.23 -0.08
N ARG A 339 1.32 33.43 1.11
CA ARG A 339 -0.04 32.97 1.43
C ARG A 339 -1.06 34.05 1.09
N ILE A 340 -1.98 33.74 0.18
CA ILE A 340 -3.12 34.58 -0.15
C ILE A 340 -4.31 34.07 0.66
N VAL A 341 -4.78 34.88 1.61
CA VAL A 341 -5.82 34.51 2.59
C VAL A 341 -6.88 35.60 2.65
N GLY A 342 -8.14 35.21 2.81
CA GLY A 342 -9.26 36.14 3.04
C GLY A 342 -9.74 36.87 1.77
N VAL A 343 -9.33 36.42 0.59
CA VAL A 343 -9.89 36.88 -0.69
C VAL A 343 -11.17 36.09 -0.95
N ALA A 344 -12.28 36.79 -1.18
CA ALA A 344 -13.56 36.14 -1.48
C ALA A 344 -13.52 35.55 -2.91
N PRO A 345 -14.02 34.31 -3.11
CA PRO A 345 -14.10 33.73 -4.44
C PRO A 345 -15.15 34.43 -5.30
N GLN A 346 -14.78 34.83 -6.51
CA GLN A 346 -15.74 35.20 -7.54
C GLN A 346 -16.05 33.98 -8.42
N PRO A 347 -17.28 33.44 -8.42
CA PRO A 347 -17.63 32.30 -9.24
C PRO A 347 -17.68 32.70 -10.71
N GLN A 348 -17.05 31.88 -11.56
CA GLN A 348 -17.04 32.05 -13.00
C GLN A 348 -17.55 30.79 -13.69
N LEU A 349 -18.48 30.96 -14.62
CA LEU A 349 -19.02 29.87 -15.43
C LEU A 349 -18.68 30.13 -16.90
N ARG A 350 -17.88 29.23 -17.49
CA ARG A 350 -17.49 29.31 -18.88
C ARG A 350 -18.27 28.30 -19.72
N LEU A 351 -18.92 28.76 -20.78
CA LEU A 351 -19.70 27.94 -21.71
C LEU A 351 -18.96 27.82 -23.04
N PHE A 352 -18.68 26.61 -23.50
CA PHE A 352 -17.91 26.37 -24.73
C PHE A 352 -18.14 24.97 -25.29
N ARG A 353 -17.55 24.66 -26.44
CA ARG A 353 -17.59 23.31 -27.02
C ARG A 353 -16.34 22.51 -26.62
N ALA A 354 -16.54 21.34 -26.03
CA ALA A 354 -15.44 20.43 -25.67
C ALA A 354 -15.46 19.17 -26.53
N GLU A 355 -14.29 18.77 -27.03
CA GLU A 355 -14.07 17.45 -27.61
C GLU A 355 -13.74 16.46 -26.50
N LEU A 356 -14.61 15.48 -26.30
CA LEU A 356 -14.51 14.50 -25.23
C LEU A 356 -14.39 13.09 -25.81
N MET A 357 -13.36 12.36 -25.36
CA MET A 357 -13.11 10.98 -25.78
C MET A 357 -14.00 10.01 -25.00
N ALA A 358 -15.00 9.44 -25.65
CA ALA A 358 -15.87 8.44 -25.04
C ALA A 358 -15.21 7.06 -24.93
N SER A 359 -15.81 6.18 -24.12
CA SER A 359 -15.33 4.81 -23.89
C SER A 359 -15.25 3.94 -25.15
N ASP A 360 -15.96 4.29 -26.22
CA ASP A 360 -15.89 3.64 -27.53
C ASP A 360 -14.68 4.06 -28.36
N GLY A 361 -13.88 5.00 -27.86
CA GLY A 361 -12.70 5.54 -28.52
C GLY A 361 -13.00 6.57 -29.60
N GLN A 362 -14.24 7.07 -29.69
CA GLN A 362 -14.60 8.16 -30.61
C GLN A 362 -14.63 9.52 -29.90
N PRO A 363 -14.20 10.60 -30.57
CA PRO A 363 -14.38 11.95 -30.07
C PRO A 363 -15.82 12.41 -30.24
N HIS A 364 -16.39 12.98 -29.18
CA HIS A 364 -17.70 13.64 -29.19
C HIS A 364 -17.54 15.11 -28.87
N LEU A 365 -18.09 15.97 -29.73
CA LEU A 365 -18.14 17.42 -29.49
C LEU A 365 -19.42 17.77 -28.77
N LEU A 366 -19.31 18.22 -27.52
CA LEU A 366 -20.45 18.55 -26.68
C LEU A 366 -20.38 20.00 -26.18
N PRO A 367 -21.52 20.71 -26.09
CA PRO A 367 -21.61 21.93 -25.31
C PRO A 367 -21.41 21.62 -23.83
N VAL A 368 -20.54 22.39 -23.17
CA VAL A 368 -20.18 22.19 -21.77
C VAL A 368 -20.14 23.51 -21.00
N ALA A 369 -20.28 23.40 -19.68
CA ALA A 369 -20.06 24.46 -18.72
C ALA A 369 -18.92 24.07 -17.76
N GLU A 370 -17.97 24.98 -17.55
CA GLU A 370 -16.86 24.83 -16.61
C GLU A 370 -16.98 25.84 -15.47
N LEU A 371 -16.93 25.33 -14.23
CA LEU A 371 -16.87 26.16 -13.03
C LEU A 371 -15.41 26.46 -12.67
N THR A 372 -15.11 27.74 -12.49
CA THR A 372 -13.87 28.20 -11.86
C THR A 372 -14.17 29.28 -10.81
N PHE A 373 -13.22 29.53 -9.93
CA PHE A 373 -13.29 30.62 -8.95
C PHE A 373 -12.08 31.53 -9.14
N ALA A 374 -12.34 32.83 -9.28
CA ALA A 374 -11.28 33.84 -9.26
C ALA A 374 -11.04 34.33 -7.83
N TYR A 375 -9.78 34.26 -7.40
CA TYR A 375 -9.29 34.84 -6.15
C TYR A 375 -8.34 35.99 -6.50
N GLY A 376 -8.90 37.19 -6.68
CA GLY A 376 -8.16 38.31 -7.25
C GLY A 376 -7.84 38.04 -8.72
N GLU A 377 -6.57 38.06 -9.09
CA GLU A 377 -6.09 37.81 -10.46
C GLU A 377 -5.95 36.30 -10.77
N HIS A 378 -6.12 35.42 -9.77
CA HIS A 378 -5.83 33.98 -9.91
C HIS A 378 -7.10 33.16 -10.12
N GLN A 379 -7.18 32.45 -11.25
CA GLN A 379 -8.31 31.57 -11.58
C GLN A 379 -8.01 30.13 -11.17
N ILE A 380 -8.92 29.52 -10.40
CA ILE A 380 -8.76 28.18 -9.85
C ILE A 380 -9.94 27.30 -10.28
N ALA A 381 -9.68 26.06 -10.66
CA ALA A 381 -10.72 25.09 -10.98
C ALA A 381 -11.73 24.90 -9.82
N GLY A 382 -13.01 24.85 -10.14
CA GLY A 382 -14.10 24.69 -9.17
C GLY A 382 -14.02 23.39 -8.37
N ASP A 383 -13.54 22.31 -8.99
CA ASP A 383 -13.30 21.02 -8.37
C ASP A 383 -11.89 20.46 -8.72
N PRO A 384 -11.28 19.63 -7.85
CA PRO A 384 -11.79 19.25 -6.53
C PRO A 384 -11.76 20.41 -5.51
N ALA A 385 -12.67 20.34 -4.54
CA ALA A 385 -12.80 21.27 -3.41
C ALA A 385 -11.65 21.14 -2.39
N ALA A 386 -10.42 21.44 -2.82
CA ALA A 386 -9.26 21.47 -1.94
C ALA A 386 -9.24 22.76 -1.11
N ALA A 387 -8.88 22.69 0.18
CA ALA A 387 -8.80 23.85 1.07
C ALA A 387 -7.82 24.94 0.61
N TRP A 388 -6.90 24.60 -0.29
CA TRP A 388 -5.89 25.51 -0.83
C TRP A 388 -5.52 25.12 -2.26
N HIS A 389 -5.04 26.10 -3.01
CA HIS A 389 -4.42 25.94 -4.33
C HIS A 389 -3.00 26.50 -4.30
N ARG A 390 -2.08 25.88 -5.04
CA ARG A 390 -0.68 26.33 -5.11
C ARG A 390 -0.26 26.48 -6.56
N GLN A 391 0.37 27.62 -6.87
CA GLN A 391 0.92 27.91 -8.18
C GLN A 391 2.23 28.70 -8.05
N GLN A 392 3.09 28.63 -9.06
CA GLN A 392 4.28 29.47 -9.14
C GLN A 392 4.00 30.75 -9.89
N GLU A 393 4.54 31.86 -9.38
CA GLU A 393 4.47 33.18 -10.00
C GLU A 393 5.71 33.99 -9.60
N ASP A 394 6.41 34.55 -10.58
CA ASP A 394 7.64 35.36 -10.38
C ASP A 394 8.71 34.74 -9.47
N GLY A 395 8.89 33.41 -9.56
CA GLY A 395 9.86 32.67 -8.74
C GLY A 395 9.42 32.46 -7.28
N ARG A 396 8.21 32.91 -6.92
CA ARG A 396 7.58 32.63 -5.63
C ARG A 396 6.54 31.54 -5.80
N LEU A 397 6.23 30.86 -4.71
CA LEU A 397 5.06 30.00 -4.66
C LEU A 397 3.91 30.72 -3.97
N LEU A 398 2.80 30.86 -4.67
CA LEU A 398 1.56 31.35 -4.10
C LEU A 398 0.80 30.16 -3.50
N GLU A 399 0.37 30.28 -2.25
CA GLU A 399 -0.58 29.39 -1.60
C GLU A 399 -1.89 30.15 -1.34
N ILE A 400 -2.89 29.89 -2.18
CA ILE A 400 -4.20 30.54 -2.13
C ILE A 400 -5.10 29.70 -1.23
N VAL A 401 -5.52 30.26 -0.09
CA VAL A 401 -6.47 29.62 0.82
C VAL A 401 -7.88 29.84 0.30
N ARG A 402 -8.58 28.73 0.01
CA ARG A 402 -9.91 28.75 -0.60
C ARG A 402 -11.00 28.88 0.46
N ASP A 403 -12.00 29.72 0.22
CA ASP A 403 -13.19 29.83 1.04
C ASP A 403 -14.15 28.67 0.71
N GLN A 404 -13.96 27.56 1.43
CA GLN A 404 -14.72 26.33 1.22
C GLN A 404 -16.22 26.52 1.34
N ALA A 405 -16.69 27.35 2.27
CA ALA A 405 -18.12 27.54 2.50
C ALA A 405 -18.76 28.32 1.36
N ALA A 406 -18.11 29.39 0.89
CA ALA A 406 -18.59 30.17 -0.24
C ALA A 406 -18.60 29.36 -1.55
N GLU A 407 -17.54 28.59 -1.81
CA GLU A 407 -17.47 27.75 -3.00
C GLU A 407 -18.50 26.61 -2.98
N GLU A 408 -18.73 25.97 -1.83
CA GLU A 408 -19.75 24.92 -1.68
C GLU A 408 -21.15 25.46 -2.00
N ASN A 409 -21.48 26.66 -1.54
CA ASN A 409 -22.75 27.30 -1.89
C ASN A 409 -22.90 27.51 -3.40
N CYS A 410 -21.82 27.89 -4.09
CA CYS A 410 -21.83 28.05 -5.55
C CYS A 410 -22.00 26.70 -6.27
N ARG A 411 -21.36 25.64 -5.78
CA ARG A 411 -21.54 24.28 -6.32
C ARG A 411 -22.98 23.78 -6.13
N TYR A 412 -23.57 24.00 -4.95
CA TYR A 412 -24.98 23.70 -4.72
C TYR A 412 -25.92 24.48 -5.64
N ALA A 413 -25.62 25.76 -5.93
CA ALA A 413 -26.40 26.54 -6.88
C ALA A 413 -26.37 25.91 -8.28
N LEU A 414 -25.20 25.47 -8.76
CA LEU A 414 -25.09 24.78 -10.05
C LEU A 414 -25.74 23.40 -10.08
N ASP A 415 -25.72 22.66 -8.98
CA ASP A 415 -26.39 21.34 -8.88
C ASP A 415 -27.92 21.44 -8.99
N ALA A 416 -28.49 22.61 -8.69
CA ALA A 416 -29.92 22.87 -8.87
C ALA A 416 -30.31 23.20 -10.32
N LEU A 417 -29.34 23.45 -11.21
CA LEU A 417 -29.56 23.78 -12.61
C LEU A 417 -29.66 22.51 -13.47
N PRO A 418 -30.18 22.59 -14.71
CA PRO A 418 -30.22 21.44 -15.62
C PRO A 418 -28.82 21.05 -16.18
N LEU A 419 -27.74 21.36 -15.46
CA LEU A 419 -26.35 21.08 -15.83
C LEU A 419 -25.77 19.98 -14.93
N ARG A 420 -25.51 18.81 -15.52
CA ARG A 420 -24.99 17.64 -14.80
C ARG A 420 -23.50 17.48 -15.05
N MET A 421 -22.75 17.09 -14.01
CA MET A 421 -21.35 16.70 -14.19
C MET A 421 -21.24 15.53 -15.17
N ILE A 422 -20.27 15.61 -16.07
CA ILE A 422 -19.96 14.54 -17.00
C ILE A 422 -19.21 13.44 -16.23
N PRO A 423 -19.77 12.22 -16.09
CA PRO A 423 -19.15 11.16 -15.29
C PRO A 423 -17.82 10.70 -15.91
N SER A 424 -16.75 10.70 -15.11
CA SER A 424 -15.43 10.18 -15.51
C SER A 424 -15.44 8.75 -16.11
N PRO A 425 -16.28 7.78 -15.67
CA PRO A 425 -16.30 6.44 -16.27
C PRO A 425 -16.69 6.39 -17.75
N LEU A 426 -17.30 7.47 -18.28
CA LEU A 426 -17.66 7.57 -19.69
C LEU A 426 -16.51 8.07 -20.56
N LEU A 427 -15.39 8.48 -19.95
CA LEU A 427 -14.30 9.17 -20.64
C LEU A 427 -12.95 8.45 -20.50
N VAL A 428 -12.17 8.43 -21.58
CA VAL A 428 -10.82 7.85 -21.61
C VAL A 428 -9.79 8.79 -20.96
N VAL A 429 -10.02 10.09 -21.05
CA VAL A 429 -9.24 11.15 -20.39
C VAL A 429 -10.18 11.81 -19.39
N VAL A 430 -9.72 12.06 -18.16
CA VAL A 430 -10.50 12.80 -17.17
C VAL A 430 -10.37 14.29 -17.49
N PRO A 431 -11.39 14.95 -18.08
CA PRO A 431 -11.34 16.40 -18.27
C PRO A 431 -11.39 17.10 -16.91
N PRO A 432 -11.21 18.44 -16.88
CA PRO A 432 -11.74 19.25 -15.79
C PRO A 432 -13.18 18.84 -15.44
N PRO A 433 -13.69 19.16 -14.24
CA PRO A 433 -15.07 18.89 -13.82
C PRO A 433 -16.09 19.67 -14.69
N LEU A 434 -16.31 19.19 -15.92
CA LEU A 434 -17.22 19.78 -16.90
C LEU A 434 -18.65 19.33 -16.62
N ARG A 435 -19.59 20.22 -16.90
CA ARG A 435 -21.03 19.95 -16.84
C ARG A 435 -21.66 20.07 -18.21
N THR A 436 -22.73 19.33 -18.47
CA THR A 436 -23.54 19.47 -19.69
C THR A 436 -25.01 19.26 -19.38
N ALA A 437 -25.89 19.83 -20.20
CA ALA A 437 -27.32 19.57 -20.12
C ALA A 437 -27.68 18.23 -20.79
N ILE A 438 -28.85 17.69 -20.45
CA ILE A 438 -29.30 16.38 -20.96
C ILE A 438 -29.66 16.40 -22.45
N ASP A 439 -30.09 17.55 -22.96
CA ASP A 439 -30.47 17.77 -24.36
C ASP A 439 -30.46 19.27 -24.71
N VAL A 440 -30.82 19.57 -25.96
CA VAL A 440 -30.93 20.94 -26.50
C VAL A 440 -31.98 21.76 -25.76
N SER A 441 -33.13 21.18 -25.39
CA SER A 441 -34.20 21.92 -24.71
C SER A 441 -33.75 22.41 -23.34
N ALA A 442 -33.00 21.58 -22.61
CA ALA A 442 -32.45 21.94 -21.31
C ALA A 442 -31.36 23.01 -21.41
N TRP A 443 -30.59 23.03 -22.50
CA TRP A 443 -29.65 24.11 -22.77
C TRP A 443 -30.35 25.44 -23.07
N LEU A 444 -31.38 25.43 -23.92
CA LEU A 444 -32.17 26.63 -24.21
C LEU A 444 -32.85 27.19 -22.95
N ASP A 445 -33.46 26.33 -22.13
CA ASP A 445 -34.07 26.75 -20.86
C ASP A 445 -33.03 27.35 -19.88
N PHE A 446 -31.85 26.76 -19.82
CA PHE A 446 -30.74 27.29 -19.03
C PHE A 446 -30.32 28.69 -19.53
N MET A 447 -30.17 28.87 -20.85
CA MET A 447 -29.77 30.13 -21.45
C MET A 447 -30.82 31.23 -21.21
N ASP A 448 -32.10 30.94 -21.42
CA ASP A 448 -33.18 31.92 -21.36
C ASP A 448 -33.55 32.33 -19.92
N HIS A 449 -33.56 31.39 -18.98
CA HIS A 449 -34.10 31.63 -17.63
C HIS A 449 -33.05 31.63 -16.52
N GLN A 450 -32.06 30.74 -16.59
CA GLN A 450 -31.13 30.53 -15.47
C GLN A 450 -29.85 31.34 -15.57
N LEU A 451 -29.33 31.53 -16.80
CA LEU A 451 -28.12 32.32 -17.03
C LEU A 451 -28.29 33.80 -16.59
N PRO A 452 -29.42 34.49 -16.87
CA PRO A 452 -29.64 35.85 -16.37
C PRO A 452 -29.66 35.91 -14.83
N ALA A 453 -30.29 34.93 -14.17
CA ALA A 453 -30.34 34.86 -12.72
C ALA A 453 -28.95 34.65 -12.09
N LEU A 454 -28.08 33.85 -12.71
CA LEU A 454 -26.69 33.71 -12.26
C LEU A 454 -25.92 35.04 -12.38
N ARG A 455 -26.09 35.78 -13.49
CA ARG A 455 -25.47 37.11 -13.66
C ARG A 455 -25.93 38.08 -12.56
N GLU A 456 -27.21 38.10 -12.22
CA GLU A 456 -27.76 38.92 -11.12
C GLU A 456 -27.19 38.52 -9.75
N GLN A 457 -26.87 37.24 -9.55
CA GLN A 457 -26.22 36.73 -8.34
C GLN A 457 -24.72 37.03 -8.27
N GLY A 458 -24.17 37.72 -9.27
CA GLY A 458 -22.76 38.14 -9.30
C GLY A 458 -21.81 37.13 -9.93
N TRP A 459 -22.33 36.13 -10.65
CA TRP A 459 -21.50 35.20 -11.42
C TRP A 459 -20.89 35.91 -12.63
N HIS A 460 -19.61 35.64 -12.88
CA HIS A 460 -18.99 36.00 -14.14
C HIS A 460 -19.28 34.92 -15.18
N ILE A 461 -19.90 35.30 -16.30
CA ILE A 461 -20.27 34.36 -17.36
C ILE A 461 -19.41 34.65 -18.59
N ASP A 462 -18.64 33.65 -19.03
CA ASP A 462 -17.88 33.67 -20.28
C ASP A 462 -18.54 32.71 -21.28
N ILE A 463 -18.94 33.19 -22.45
CA ILE A 463 -19.52 32.36 -23.52
C ILE A 463 -18.55 32.37 -24.69
N ALA A 464 -17.96 31.22 -24.98
CA ALA A 464 -17.01 31.09 -26.07
C ALA A 464 -17.72 31.17 -27.44
N PRO A 465 -17.06 31.70 -28.49
CA PRO A 465 -17.65 31.84 -29.82
C PRO A 465 -18.05 30.52 -30.51
N ASP A 466 -17.58 29.39 -30.00
CA ASP A 466 -17.87 28.04 -30.52
C ASP A 466 -19.03 27.35 -29.78
N PHE A 467 -19.64 28.02 -28.79
CA PHE A 467 -20.79 27.51 -28.07
C PHE A 467 -22.05 27.55 -28.93
N ASP A 468 -22.84 26.46 -28.89
CA ASP A 468 -23.93 26.20 -29.83
C ASP A 468 -25.16 27.11 -29.61
N PHE A 469 -25.36 27.66 -28.41
CA PHE A 469 -26.60 28.37 -28.01
C PHE A 469 -26.36 29.86 -27.80
N GLN A 470 -25.88 30.54 -28.84
CA GLN A 470 -25.72 32.00 -28.80
C GLN A 470 -27.06 32.70 -28.99
N GLU A 471 -27.31 33.73 -28.19
CA GLU A 471 -28.40 34.67 -28.44
C GLU A 471 -28.13 35.36 -29.79
N LEU A 472 -28.97 35.07 -30.78
CA LEU A 472 -29.00 35.81 -32.03
C LEU A 472 -29.97 36.97 -31.84
N ASP A 473 -29.50 38.19 -32.02
CA ASP A 473 -30.39 39.36 -32.13
C ASP A 473 -31.13 39.23 -33.46
N ILE A 474 -32.43 38.90 -33.38
CA ILE A 474 -33.29 38.79 -34.55
C ILE A 474 -33.84 40.19 -34.82
N ASP A 475 -33.37 40.82 -35.89
CA ASP A 475 -33.74 42.18 -36.25
C ASP A 475 -35.18 42.25 -36.80
N ASP A 476 -35.59 41.26 -37.59
CA ASP A 476 -36.94 41.20 -38.16
C ASP A 476 -37.32 39.77 -38.60
N TRP A 477 -38.62 39.49 -38.71
CA TRP A 477 -39.15 38.27 -39.31
C TRP A 477 -40.08 38.64 -40.45
N TYR A 478 -39.95 37.96 -41.60
CA TYR A 478 -40.83 38.18 -42.73
C TYR A 478 -41.55 36.88 -43.11
N GLY A 479 -42.79 37.04 -43.56
CA GLY A 479 -43.62 35.97 -44.10
C GLY A 479 -44.30 36.47 -45.35
N GLU A 480 -43.92 35.93 -46.51
CA GLU A 480 -44.60 36.21 -47.77
C GLU A 480 -45.49 35.02 -48.15
N ILE A 481 -46.74 35.32 -48.49
CA ILE A 481 -47.68 34.35 -49.06
C ILE A 481 -47.78 34.70 -50.53
N ALA A 482 -47.30 33.80 -51.40
CA ALA A 482 -47.46 33.97 -52.84
C ALA A 482 -48.79 33.33 -53.27
N ASP A 483 -49.68 34.15 -53.83
CA ASP A 483 -50.84 33.66 -54.58
C ASP A 483 -50.33 33.08 -55.91
N VAL A 484 -50.45 31.76 -56.07
CA VAL A 484 -50.13 31.09 -57.33
C VAL A 484 -51.33 31.23 -58.25
N ASP A 485 -51.23 32.10 -59.25
CA ASP A 485 -52.21 32.19 -60.35
C ASP A 485 -52.32 30.82 -61.04
N THR A 486 -53.36 30.05 -60.70
CA THR A 486 -53.67 28.77 -61.34
C THR A 486 -54.84 28.96 -62.29
N GLU A 487 -54.54 29.18 -63.58
CA GLU A 487 -55.44 28.71 -64.64
C GLU A 487 -55.44 27.17 -64.64
N GLY A 488 -56.21 26.59 -63.71
CA GLY A 488 -56.45 25.14 -63.66
C GLY A 488 -56.15 24.48 -62.32
N GLY A 489 -56.94 24.81 -61.30
CA GLY A 489 -57.38 23.85 -60.28
C GLY A 489 -56.31 23.21 -59.39
N SER A 490 -55.78 23.98 -58.45
CA SER A 490 -55.28 23.49 -57.15
C SER A 490 -54.89 24.70 -56.27
N ASP A 491 -55.77 25.12 -55.36
CA ASP A 491 -55.47 26.11 -54.31
C ASP A 491 -54.41 25.55 -53.34
N TRP A 492 -53.14 25.81 -53.64
CA TRP A 492 -52.04 25.64 -52.70
C TRP A 492 -51.27 26.96 -52.69
N PHE A 493 -51.40 27.73 -51.61
CA PHE A 493 -50.57 28.89 -51.36
C PHE A 493 -49.15 28.43 -51.03
N ASP A 494 -48.15 29.18 -51.49
CA ASP A 494 -46.76 29.02 -51.10
C ASP A 494 -46.46 29.99 -49.95
N LEU A 495 -45.90 29.48 -48.86
CA LEU A 495 -45.60 30.25 -47.66
C LEU A 495 -44.09 30.22 -47.43
N GLU A 496 -43.45 31.37 -47.63
CA GLU A 496 -42.04 31.57 -47.30
C GLU A 496 -41.94 32.36 -45.99
N LEU A 497 -41.40 31.71 -44.95
CA LEU A 497 -41.04 32.37 -43.69
C LEU A 497 -39.51 32.46 -43.59
N GLY A 498 -39.01 33.67 -43.37
CA GLY A 498 -37.61 33.97 -43.16
C GLY A 498 -37.38 34.79 -41.90
N VAL A 499 -36.15 34.72 -41.38
CA VAL A 499 -35.70 35.49 -40.21
C VAL A 499 -34.46 36.28 -40.64
N ILE A 500 -34.46 37.59 -40.39
CA ILE A 500 -33.32 38.48 -40.62
C ILE A 500 -32.50 38.53 -39.34
N VAL A 501 -31.22 38.20 -39.46
CA VAL A 501 -30.30 38.12 -38.32
C VAL A 501 -29.07 38.95 -38.65
N ASN A 502 -28.76 39.94 -37.79
CA ASN A 502 -27.63 40.87 -37.94
C ASN A 502 -27.62 41.71 -39.24
N GLY A 503 -28.74 42.34 -39.57
CA GLY A 503 -28.87 43.45 -40.54
C GLY A 503 -28.18 43.32 -41.89
#